data_AF-A0A662PSM4-F1
#
_entry.id   AF-A0A662PSM4-F1
#
_cell.length_a   1.000
_cell.length_b   1.000
_cell.length_c   1.000
_cell.angle_alpha   90.00
_cell.angle_beta   90.00
_cell.angle_gamma   90.00
#
_symmetry.space_group_name_H-M   'P 1'
#
loop_
_entity.id
_entity.type
_entity.pdbx_description
1 polymer ?
#
loop_
_entity_poly.entity_id
_entity_poly.type
_entity_poly.pdbx_seq_one_letter_code
_entity_poly.pdbx_strand_id
1 'polypeptide(L)'
;YTVKIVPLPSEYWESLDQECIEIGSAGFIGEVVEDGYSILTPNKYMVIVRKRLFGKIQEGEMVEVLSMRSRFSEMASCGDRVKVVGRLELIKLHGREWKRVFLGNDEEDIIISLHYI
;
A
#
# COMPACT_ATOMS: atom_id res chain seq x y z
N TYR A 1 12.40 17.15 13.48
CA TYR A 1 12.82 16.99 12.08
C TYR A 1 13.02 15.51 11.83
N THR A 2 12.51 14.98 10.73
CA THR A 2 12.70 13.58 10.34
C THR A 2 13.44 13.57 9.02
N VAL A 3 14.52 12.80 8.92
CA VAL A 3 15.22 12.57 7.65
C VAL A 3 14.44 11.49 6.89
N LYS A 4 14.25 11.66 5.58
CA LYS A 4 13.53 10.70 4.74
C LYS A 4 14.36 10.35 3.53
N ILE A 5 14.30 9.08 3.14
CA ILE A 5 15.01 8.54 1.99
C ILE A 5 14.07 8.63 0.79
N VAL A 6 14.44 9.43 -0.20
CA VAL A 6 13.66 9.63 -1.43
C VAL A 6 14.45 9.02 -2.59
N PRO A 7 13.88 8.05 -3.33
CA PRO A 7 14.58 7.45 -4.46
C PRO A 7 14.81 8.46 -5.57
N LEU A 8 15.94 8.35 -6.27
CA LEU A 8 16.15 9.07 -7.52
C LEU A 8 15.14 8.60 -8.57
N PRO A 9 14.86 9.41 -9.62
CA PRO A 9 13.95 9.00 -10.69
C PRO A 9 14.33 7.66 -11.34
N SER A 10 15.63 7.36 -11.46
CA SER A 10 16.14 6.08 -11.99
C SER A 10 15.99 4.90 -11.04
N GLU A 11 15.70 5.15 -9.76
CA GLU A 11 15.53 4.15 -8.70
C GLU A 11 14.05 3.95 -8.33
N TYR A 12 13.18 4.85 -8.80
CA TYR A 12 11.74 4.74 -8.58
C TYR A 12 11.19 3.53 -9.33
N TRP A 13 10.46 2.67 -8.62
CA TRP A 13 10.06 1.36 -9.12
C TRP A 13 8.79 1.37 -9.98
N GLU A 14 8.03 2.48 -10.01
CA GLU A 14 6.83 2.55 -10.83
C GLU A 14 7.15 2.99 -12.26
N SER A 15 6.44 2.40 -13.23
CA SER A 15 6.48 2.88 -14.61
C SER A 15 5.60 4.11 -14.79
N LEU A 16 6.08 5.08 -15.57
CA LEU A 16 5.28 6.25 -15.97
C LEU A 16 4.18 5.90 -16.99
N ASP A 17 4.24 4.72 -17.60
CA ASP A 17 3.24 4.24 -18.56
C ASP A 17 2.03 3.58 -17.89
N GLN A 18 2.03 3.44 -16.57
CA GLN A 18 0.93 2.79 -15.86
C GLN A 18 -0.32 3.68 -15.82
N GLU A 19 -1.49 3.07 -15.98
CA GLU A 19 -2.77 3.73 -15.74
C GLU A 19 -3.25 3.39 -14.33
N CYS A 20 -3.57 4.42 -13.53
CA CYS A 20 -4.14 4.26 -12.19
C CYS A 20 -5.60 4.69 -12.21
N ILE A 21 -6.52 3.73 -12.04
CA ILE A 21 -7.96 3.98 -12.09
C ILE A 21 -8.54 3.84 -10.68
N GLU A 22 -9.10 4.91 -10.13
CA GLU A 22 -9.82 4.86 -8.86
C GLU A 22 -11.10 4.03 -9.00
N ILE A 23 -11.28 3.02 -8.14
CA ILE A 23 -12.43 2.12 -8.15
C ILE A 23 -13.19 2.10 -6.81
N GLY A 24 -12.91 3.08 -5.95
CA GLY A 24 -13.57 3.33 -4.66
C GLY A 24 -12.59 3.34 -3.49
N SER A 25 -13.05 2.93 -2.32
CA SER A 25 -12.24 2.75 -1.12
C SER A 25 -12.27 1.29 -0.66
N ALA A 26 -11.27 0.89 0.13
CA ALA A 26 -11.23 -0.43 0.72
C ALA A 26 -10.58 -0.43 2.11
N GLY A 27 -10.98 -1.42 2.89
CA GLY A 27 -10.40 -1.69 4.20
C GLY A 27 -10.26 -3.19 4.43
N PHE A 28 -9.14 -3.60 5.00
CA PHE A 28 -8.85 -5.01 5.27
C PHE A 28 -7.85 -5.19 6.42
N ILE A 29 -7.85 -6.39 6.99
CA ILE A 29 -6.72 -6.91 7.77
C ILE A 29 -5.89 -7.80 6.85
N GLY A 30 -4.59 -7.60 6.82
CA GLY A 30 -3.67 -8.33 5.96
C GLY A 30 -2.37 -8.68 6.66
N GLU A 31 -1.52 -9.42 5.96
CA GLU A 31 -0.17 -9.78 6.37
C GLU A 31 0.81 -9.23 5.36
N VAL A 32 1.80 -8.46 5.83
CA VAL A 32 2.84 -7.90 4.97
C VAL A 32 3.76 -9.02 4.51
N VAL A 33 3.90 -9.18 3.19
CA VAL A 33 4.77 -10.20 2.59
C VAL A 33 6.04 -9.61 1.97
N GLU A 34 6.02 -8.32 1.62
CA GLU A 34 7.20 -7.58 1.18
C GLU A 34 7.15 -6.14 1.68
N ASP A 35 8.26 -5.65 2.20
CA ASP A 35 8.44 -4.32 2.80
C ASP A 35 9.72 -3.61 2.33
N GLY A 36 10.37 -4.09 1.27
CA GLY A 36 11.67 -3.57 0.80
C GLY A 36 11.66 -2.09 0.40
N TYR A 37 10.48 -1.53 0.11
CA TYR A 37 10.28 -0.11 -0.20
C TYR A 37 9.58 0.65 0.93
N SER A 38 9.36 0.05 2.09
CA SER A 38 8.62 0.63 3.21
C SER A 38 9.34 1.79 3.88
N ILE A 39 10.68 1.81 3.85
CA ILE A 39 11.53 2.85 4.47
C ILE A 39 11.59 4.15 3.64
N LEU A 40 11.17 4.09 2.38
CA LEU A 40 11.31 5.19 1.43
C LEU A 40 10.15 6.19 1.54
N THR A 41 10.29 7.31 0.85
CA THR A 41 9.18 8.19 0.47
C THR A 41 9.30 8.51 -1.01
N PRO A 42 8.40 8.04 -1.88
CA PRO A 42 7.21 7.21 -1.62
C PRO A 42 7.52 5.87 -0.91
N ASN A 43 6.55 5.23 -0.30
CA ASN A 43 6.68 3.90 0.32
C ASN A 43 5.71 2.90 -0.31
N LYS A 44 6.08 1.62 -0.24
CA LYS A 44 5.27 0.50 -0.71
C LYS A 44 5.38 -0.72 0.19
N TYR A 45 4.27 -1.41 0.37
CA TYR A 45 4.16 -2.75 0.95
C TYR A 45 3.41 -3.67 0.00
N MET A 46 3.73 -4.96 0.00
CA MET A 46 2.88 -6.01 -0.56
C MET A 46 2.17 -6.71 0.58
N VAL A 47 0.85 -6.83 0.51
CA VAL A 47 0.03 -7.35 1.61
C VAL A 47 -0.93 -8.42 1.10
N ILE A 48 -0.92 -9.60 1.71
CA ILE A 48 -1.96 -10.61 1.49
C ILE A 48 -3.14 -10.31 2.39
N VAL A 49 -4.33 -10.20 1.80
CA VAL A 49 -5.58 -9.93 2.51
C VAL A 49 -5.96 -11.16 3.32
N ARG A 50 -6.03 -11.02 4.64
CA ARG A 50 -6.44 -12.10 5.56
C ARG A 50 -7.92 -12.01 5.94
N LYS A 51 -8.45 -10.78 6.06
CA LYS A 51 -9.87 -10.53 6.33
C LYS A 51 -10.32 -9.25 5.65
N ARG A 52 -11.36 -9.33 4.82
CA ARG A 52 -11.98 -8.14 4.21
C ARG A 52 -12.82 -7.39 5.24
N LEU A 53 -12.72 -6.06 5.28
CA LEU A 53 -13.65 -5.21 6.04
C LEU A 53 -14.69 -4.58 5.11
N PHE A 54 -14.27 -3.94 4.02
CA PHE A 54 -15.13 -3.37 2.99
C PHE A 54 -14.38 -3.16 1.67
N GLY A 55 -15.07 -2.65 0.64
CA GLY A 55 -14.47 -2.35 -0.66
C GLY A 55 -14.34 -3.57 -1.58
N LYS A 56 -13.90 -3.37 -2.82
CA LYS A 56 -13.79 -4.41 -3.86
C LYS A 56 -12.48 -5.22 -3.74
N ILE A 57 -12.22 -5.80 -2.58
CA ILE A 57 -11.05 -6.67 -2.30
C ILE A 57 -11.54 -8.05 -1.83
N GLN A 58 -10.78 -9.12 -2.11
CA GLN A 58 -11.08 -10.49 -1.70
C GLN A 58 -10.07 -11.02 -0.67
N GLU A 59 -10.50 -11.96 0.18
CA GLU A 59 -9.57 -12.67 1.06
C GLU A 59 -8.65 -13.58 0.26
N GLY A 60 -7.37 -13.64 0.63
CA GLY A 60 -6.32 -14.30 -0.12
C GLY A 60 -5.75 -13.48 -1.29
N GLU A 61 -6.37 -12.34 -1.64
CA GLU A 61 -5.86 -11.44 -2.67
C GLU A 61 -4.56 -10.77 -2.22
N MET A 62 -3.59 -10.64 -3.13
CA MET A 62 -2.40 -9.83 -2.93
C MET A 62 -2.67 -8.40 -3.38
N VAL A 63 -2.46 -7.45 -2.48
CA VAL A 63 -2.75 -6.03 -2.70
C VAL A 63 -1.50 -5.21 -2.41
N GLU A 64 -1.17 -4.31 -3.32
CA GLU A 64 -0.12 -3.32 -3.13
C GLU A 64 -0.63 -2.20 -2.22
N VAL A 65 0.12 -1.78 -1.23
CA VAL A 65 -0.20 -0.59 -0.42
C VAL A 65 0.87 0.46 -0.69
N LEU A 66 0.48 1.63 -1.18
CA LEU A 66 1.40 2.69 -1.61
C LEU A 66 1.09 4.00 -0.90
N SER A 67 2.11 4.78 -0.56
CA SER A 67 1.92 6.18 -0.19
C SER A 67 3.04 7.10 -0.66
N MET A 68 2.69 8.33 -1.02
CA MET A 68 3.63 9.42 -1.24
C MET A 68 4.01 10.15 0.06
N ARG A 69 3.38 9.78 1.20
CA ARG A 69 3.58 10.47 2.48
C ARG A 69 4.40 9.62 3.43
N SER A 70 5.40 10.25 4.01
CA SER A 70 6.38 9.61 4.89
C SER A 70 5.83 9.17 6.26
N ARG A 71 4.60 9.59 6.62
CA ARG A 71 3.89 9.13 7.84
C ARG A 71 3.45 7.66 7.77
N PHE A 72 3.48 7.07 6.58
CA PHE A 72 3.12 5.68 6.34
C PHE A 72 4.35 4.79 6.06
N SER A 73 5.55 5.36 6.07
CA SER A 73 6.79 4.59 5.99
C SER A 73 7.04 3.87 7.31
N GLU A 74 7.63 2.66 7.25
CA GLU A 74 8.09 1.90 8.42
C GLU A 74 6.98 1.56 9.45
N MET A 75 5.72 1.52 9.02
CA MET A 75 4.57 1.25 9.90
C MET A 75 4.40 -0.24 10.24
N ALA A 76 5.06 -1.10 9.46
CA ALA A 76 5.03 -2.55 9.59
C ALA A 76 6.25 -3.17 8.90
N SER A 77 6.61 -4.38 9.28
CA SER A 77 7.64 -5.20 8.63
C SER A 77 7.06 -6.47 8.01
N CYS A 78 7.82 -7.14 7.14
CA CYS A 78 7.45 -8.45 6.60
C CYS A 78 7.08 -9.43 7.74
N GLY A 79 5.93 -10.09 7.60
CA GLY A 79 5.34 -10.97 8.61
C GLY A 79 4.32 -10.29 9.54
N ASP A 80 4.29 -8.96 9.61
CA ASP A 80 3.35 -8.25 10.46
C ASP A 80 1.92 -8.38 9.95
N ARG A 81 0.98 -8.51 10.89
CA ARG A 81 -0.44 -8.31 10.62
C ARG A 81 -0.77 -6.82 10.68
N VAL A 82 -1.43 -6.31 9.65
CA VAL A 82 -1.77 -4.89 9.53
C VAL A 82 -3.26 -4.68 9.29
N LYS A 83 -3.80 -3.57 9.81
CA LYS A 83 -5.06 -2.99 9.32
C LYS A 83 -4.73 -1.91 8.31
N VAL A 84 -5.33 -2.00 7.12
CA VAL A 84 -5.17 -1.04 6.04
C VAL A 84 -6.54 -0.47 5.68
N VAL A 85 -6.61 0.85 5.50
CA VAL A 85 -7.77 1.57 4.95
C VAL A 85 -7.27 2.64 4.01
N GLY A 86 -7.83 2.71 2.79
CA GLY A 86 -7.60 3.83 1.89
C GLY A 86 -8.28 3.72 0.55
N ARG A 87 -7.83 4.55 -0.40
CA ARG A 87 -8.37 4.56 -1.78
C ARG A 87 -7.95 3.30 -2.52
N LEU A 88 -8.91 2.60 -3.12
CA LEU A 88 -8.67 1.43 -3.96
C LEU A 88 -8.52 1.84 -5.42
N GLU A 89 -7.41 1.41 -6.02
CA GLU A 89 -7.05 1.65 -7.41
C GLU A 89 -6.89 0.32 -8.15
N LEU A 90 -7.28 0.31 -9.42
CA LEU A 90 -6.89 -0.71 -10.39
C LEU A 90 -5.74 -0.14 -11.21
N ILE A 91 -4.58 -0.77 -11.10
CA ILE A 91 -3.39 -0.41 -11.86
C ILE A 91 -3.35 -1.26 -13.12
N LYS A 92 -3.10 -0.63 -14.26
CA LYS A 92 -2.92 -1.32 -15.55
C LYS A 92 -1.57 -0.97 -16.13
N LEU A 93 -0.78 -1.99 -16.48
CA LEU A 93 0.53 -1.81 -17.11
C LEU A 93 0.84 -3.00 -18.02
N HIS A 94 1.09 -2.72 -19.30
CA HIS A 94 1.48 -3.72 -20.31
C HIS A 94 0.62 -5.00 -20.30
N GLY A 95 -0.71 -4.84 -20.22
CA GLY A 95 -1.67 -5.94 -20.20
C GLY A 95 -1.80 -6.69 -18.87
N ARG A 96 -1.09 -6.26 -17.82
CA ARG A 96 -1.27 -6.73 -16.45
C ARG A 96 -2.17 -5.78 -15.68
N GLU A 97 -2.98 -6.34 -14.80
CA GLU A 97 -3.82 -5.57 -13.90
C GLU A 97 -3.65 -6.08 -12.47
N TRP A 98 -3.56 -5.16 -11.50
CA TRP A 98 -3.55 -5.50 -10.08
C TRP A 98 -4.22 -4.40 -9.26
N LYS A 99 -4.58 -4.72 -8.02
CA LYS A 99 -5.17 -3.75 -7.11
C LYS A 99 -4.12 -3.13 -6.21
N ARG A 100 -4.30 -1.84 -5.95
CA ARG A 100 -3.53 -1.05 -5.01
C ARG A 100 -4.45 -0.34 -4.03
N VAL A 101 -4.06 -0.28 -2.76
CA VAL A 101 -4.58 0.70 -1.83
C VAL A 101 -3.59 1.85 -1.71
N PHE A 102 -4.00 3.04 -2.16
CA PHE A 102 -3.24 4.27 -2.04
C PHE A 102 -3.61 4.99 -0.73
N LEU A 103 -2.60 5.37 0.04
CA LEU A 103 -2.74 6.07 1.31
C LEU A 103 -2.24 7.52 1.21
N GLY A 104 -2.95 8.44 1.84
CA GLY A 104 -2.58 9.85 1.98
C GLY A 104 -3.46 10.81 1.20
N ASN A 105 -4.64 10.39 0.75
CA ASN A 105 -5.65 11.30 0.19
C ASN A 105 -6.70 11.68 1.23
N ASP A 106 -6.99 10.76 2.16
CA ASP A 106 -7.99 10.94 3.21
C ASP A 106 -7.32 10.97 4.60
N GLU A 107 -7.97 11.61 5.57
CA GLU A 107 -7.53 11.62 6.96
C GLU A 107 -7.72 10.26 7.64
N GLU A 108 -8.71 9.49 7.18
CA GLU A 108 -9.03 8.13 7.63
C GLU A 108 -8.11 7.06 7.02
N ASP A 109 -7.22 7.44 6.09
CA ASP A 109 -6.23 6.53 5.50
C ASP A 109 -5.24 6.05 6.57
N ILE A 110 -5.15 4.74 6.74
CA ILE A 110 -4.28 4.12 7.75
C ILE A 110 -3.58 2.87 7.24
N ILE A 111 -2.37 2.65 7.75
CA ILE A 111 -1.74 1.34 7.89
C ILE A 111 -1.19 1.26 9.31
N ILE A 112 -1.64 0.28 10.09
CA ILE A 112 -1.21 0.08 11.47
C ILE A 112 -0.90 -1.39 11.71
N SER A 113 0.25 -1.68 12.33
CA SER A 113 0.57 -3.02 12.81
C SER A 113 -0.31 -3.40 14.00
N LEU A 114 -0.89 -4.60 13.96
CA LEU A 114 -1.75 -5.14 14.99
C LEU A 114 -0.96 -5.79 16.14
N HIS A 115 0.37 -5.77 16.10
CA HIS A 115 1.21 -6.28 17.20
C HIS A 115 1.04 -5.51 18.52
N TYR A 116 0.51 -4.29 18.46
CA TYR A 116 0.38 -3.37 19.58
C TYR A 116 -1.07 -3.16 20.06
N ILE A 117 -2.00 -4.04 19.64
CA ILE A 117 -3.43 -4.02 20.03
C ILE A 117 -3.79 -5.36 20.64
#